data_AF-A0A1Y5CZC4-F1
#
_entry.id   AF-A0A1Y5CZC4-F1
#
_cell.length_a   1.000
_cell.length_b   1.000
_cell.length_c   1.000
_cell.angle_alpha   90.00
_cell.angle_beta   90.00
_cell.angle_gamma   90.00
#
_symmetry.space_group_name_H-M   'P 1'
#
loop_
_entity.id
_entity.type
_entity.pdbx_description
1 polymer ?
#
loop_
_entity_poly.entity_id
_entity_poly.type
_entity_poly.pdbx_seq_one_letter_code
_entity_poly.pdbx_strand_id
1 'polypeptide(L)'
;MITYLYWALVFALSLMALYVLAIKLKQFKAAAVAIVSILLVGSLAYFFHFQQVFVKHWGGVMTLSVPDGQLHMGATWKDDHLWIENYDPKTNVCHFR
;
A
#
# COMPACT_ATOMS: atom_id res chain seq x y z
N MET A 1 -13.00 1.88 -8.43
CA MET A 1 -12.17 2.37 -7.32
C MET A 1 -10.72 2.35 -7.77
N ILE A 2 -9.97 3.43 -7.56
CA ILE A 2 -8.59 3.58 -8.06
C ILE A 2 -7.65 2.46 -7.60
N THR A 3 -7.87 1.92 -6.39
CA THR A 3 -7.15 0.74 -5.87
C THR A 3 -7.23 -0.46 -6.80
N TYR A 4 -8.42 -0.78 -7.35
CA TYR A 4 -8.55 -1.92 -8.27
C TYR A 4 -7.83 -1.68 -9.59
N LEU A 5 -7.85 -0.44 -10.09
CA LEU A 5 -7.13 -0.08 -11.31
C LEU A 5 -5.61 -0.24 -11.11
N TYR A 6 -5.09 0.20 -9.97
CA TYR A 6 -3.68 0.04 -9.60
C TYR A 6 -3.28 -1.44 -9.60
N TRP A 7 -4.02 -2.29 -8.89
CA TRP A 7 -3.72 -3.73 -8.83
C TRP A 7 -3.88 -4.42 -10.18
N ALA A 8 -4.90 -4.05 -10.97
CA ALA A 8 -5.05 -4.54 -12.33
C ALA A 8 -3.83 -4.21 -13.19
N LEU A 9 -3.26 -3.01 -13.05
CA LEU A 9 -2.05 -2.60 -13.76
C LEU A 9 -0.81 -3.37 -13.30
N VAL A 10 -0.63 -3.57 -11.99
CA VAL A 10 0.46 -4.40 -11.43
C VAL A 10 0.39 -5.85 -11.95
N PHE A 11 -0.81 -6.44 -12.00
CA PHE A 11 -1.00 -7.77 -12.56
C PHE A 11 -0.80 -7.81 -14.08
N ALA A 12 -1.28 -6.80 -14.81
CA ALA A 12 -1.06 -6.70 -16.25
C ALA A 12 0.43 -6.62 -16.59
N LEU A 13 1.23 -5.84 -15.84
CA LEU A 13 2.68 -5.78 -15.98
C LEU A 13 3.35 -7.13 -15.68
N SER A 14 2.89 -7.83 -14.65
CA SER A 14 3.39 -9.15 -14.29
C SER A 14 3.11 -10.19 -15.39
N LEU A 15 1.90 -10.19 -15.95
CA LEU A 15 1.51 -11.06 -17.06
C LEU A 15 2.28 -10.71 -18.34
N MET A 16 2.52 -9.43 -18.59
CA MET A 16 3.35 -8.98 -19.71
C MET A 16 4.79 -9.47 -19.57
N ALA A 17 5.39 -9.34 -18.37
CA ALA A 17 6.72 -9.86 -18.08
C ALA A 17 6.79 -11.39 -18.27
N LEU A 18 5.76 -12.12 -17.83
CA LEU A 18 5.66 -13.56 -18.05
C LEU A 18 5.63 -13.89 -19.55
N TYR A 19 4.78 -13.23 -20.32
CA TYR A 19 4.64 -13.47 -21.75
C TYR A 19 5.94 -13.19 -22.52
N VAL A 20 6.57 -12.04 -22.27
CA VAL A 20 7.79 -11.65 -22.98
C VAL A 20 8.97 -12.51 -22.57
N LEU A 21 9.23 -12.67 -21.26
CA LEU A 21 10.44 -13.35 -20.79
C LEU A 21 10.32 -14.88 -20.84
N ALA A 22 9.20 -15.45 -20.38
CA ALA A 22 9.05 -16.90 -20.33
C ALA A 22 8.58 -17.49 -21.66
N ILE A 23 7.57 -16.89 -22.31
CA ILE A 23 6.96 -17.50 -23.51
C ILE A 23 7.77 -17.14 -24.76
N LYS A 24 8.05 -15.85 -25.00
CA LYS A 24 8.78 -15.39 -26.20
C LYS A 24 10.28 -15.70 -26.12
N LEU A 25 10.92 -15.43 -24.97
CA LEU A 25 12.38 -15.56 -24.82
C LEU A 25 12.84 -16.86 -24.15
N LYS A 26 11.92 -17.70 -23.64
CA LYS A 26 12.21 -18.96 -22.94
C LYS A 26 13.12 -18.81 -21.71
N GLN A 27 13.19 -17.61 -21.13
CA GLN A 27 14.00 -17.28 -19.96
C GLN A 27 13.17 -17.36 -18.68
N PHE A 28 12.81 -18.57 -18.25
CA PHE A 28 11.95 -18.79 -17.08
C PHE A 28 12.49 -18.19 -15.78
N LYS A 29 13.82 -18.26 -15.55
CA LYS A 29 14.46 -17.67 -14.37
C LYS A 29 14.34 -16.14 -14.35
N ALA A 30 14.62 -15.49 -15.48
CA ALA A 30 14.49 -14.05 -15.60
C ALA A 30 13.03 -13.60 -15.45
N ALA A 31 12.09 -14.34 -16.03
CA ALA A 31 10.66 -14.09 -15.88
C ALA A 31 10.21 -14.14 -14.41
N ALA A 32 10.64 -15.17 -13.68
CA ALA A 32 10.31 -15.31 -12.26
C ALA A 32 10.84 -14.14 -11.43
N VAL A 33 12.11 -13.76 -11.63
CA VAL A 33 12.72 -12.61 -10.93
C VAL A 33 11.97 -11.31 -11.26
N ALA A 34 11.64 -11.08 -12.53
CA ALA A 34 10.92 -9.87 -12.95
C ALA A 34 9.52 -9.79 -12.32
N ILE A 35 8.75 -10.88 -12.36
CA ILE A 35 7.39 -10.92 -11.79
C ILE A 35 7.43 -10.67 -10.28
N VAL A 36 8.31 -11.35 -9.56
CA VAL A 36 8.47 -11.16 -8.11
C VAL A 36 8.85 -9.71 -7.81
N SER A 37 9.75 -9.12 -8.60
CA SER A 37 10.16 -7.72 -8.44
C SER A 37 9.00 -6.75 -8.67
N ILE A 38 8.20 -6.96 -9.72
CA ILE A 38 7.02 -6.12 -10.01
C ILE A 38 6.00 -6.20 -8.88
N LEU A 39 5.67 -7.41 -8.42
CA LEU A 39 4.71 -7.62 -7.34
C LEU A 39 5.21 -7.03 -6.03
N LEU A 40 6.49 -7.20 -5.70
CA LEU A 40 7.09 -6.68 -4.49
C LEU A 40 7.10 -5.14 -4.50
N VAL A 41 7.65 -4.53 -5.55
CA VAL A 41 7.73 -3.06 -5.67
C VAL A 41 6.34 -2.45 -5.75
N GLY A 42 5.41 -3.05 -6.49
CA GLY A 42 4.01 -2.61 -6.55
C GLY A 42 3.33 -2.68 -5.18
N SER A 43 3.53 -3.77 -4.44
CA SER A 43 2.97 -3.89 -3.08
C SER A 43 3.56 -2.85 -2.13
N LEU A 44 4.89 -2.69 -2.13
CA LEU A 44 5.56 -1.71 -1.27
C LEU A 44 5.11 -0.29 -1.61
N ALA A 45 5.09 0.09 -2.88
CA ALA A 45 4.63 1.41 -3.30
C ALA A 45 3.15 1.65 -2.93
N TYR A 46 2.31 0.61 -3.00
CA TYR A 46 0.92 0.69 -2.57
C TYR A 46 0.81 0.99 -1.07
N PHE A 47 1.38 0.14 -0.22
CA PHE A 47 1.19 0.24 1.24
C PHE A 47 1.93 1.43 1.86
N PHE A 48 3.07 1.85 1.31
CA PHE A 48 3.86 2.95 1.88
C PHE A 48 3.58 4.33 1.28
N HIS A 49 2.86 4.42 0.17
CA HIS A 49 2.60 5.71 -0.48
C HIS A 49 1.20 5.80 -1.08
N PHE A 50 0.88 4.95 -2.06
CA PHE A 50 -0.32 5.16 -2.87
C PHE A 50 -1.63 4.93 -2.12
N GLN A 51 -1.69 4.06 -1.11
CA GLN A 51 -2.91 3.84 -0.35
C GLN A 51 -3.44 5.13 0.30
N GLN A 52 -2.56 5.92 0.92
CA GLN A 52 -2.94 7.18 1.56
C GLN A 52 -3.36 8.24 0.51
N VAL A 53 -2.57 8.40 -0.55
CA VAL A 53 -2.86 9.30 -1.68
C VAL A 53 -4.22 8.96 -2.29
N PHE A 54 -4.50 7.68 -2.52
CA PHE A 54 -5.73 7.22 -3.16
C PHE A 54 -6.95 7.51 -2.32
N VAL A 55 -6.89 7.17 -1.03
CA VAL A 55 -8.00 7.41 -0.10
C VAL A 55 -8.27 8.89 0.05
N LYS A 56 -7.22 9.71 0.14
CA LYS A 56 -7.35 11.16 0.29
C LYS A 56 -7.96 11.84 -0.95
N HIS A 57 -7.44 11.55 -2.14
CA HIS A 57 -7.79 12.32 -3.36
C HIS A 57 -8.93 11.72 -4.18
N TRP A 58 -9.09 10.40 -4.15
CA TRP A 58 -10.02 9.69 -5.03
C TRP A 58 -11.08 8.88 -4.26
N GLY A 59 -11.07 8.97 -2.94
CA GLY A 59 -11.92 8.20 -2.07
C GLY A 59 -11.53 6.72 -2.00
N GLY A 60 -12.00 6.05 -0.97
CA GLY A 60 -11.66 4.65 -0.69
C GLY A 60 -11.80 4.35 0.78
N VAL A 61 -11.35 3.16 1.18
CA VAL A 61 -11.34 2.74 2.58
C VAL A 61 -9.93 2.33 2.96
N MET A 62 -9.43 2.90 4.06
CA MET A 62 -8.24 2.43 4.75
C MET A 62 -8.64 2.06 6.17
N THR A 63 -8.22 0.88 6.60
CA THR A 63 -8.44 0.39 7.96
C THR A 63 -7.14 0.55 8.74
N LEU A 64 -7.25 1.07 9.96
CA LEU A 64 -6.14 1.26 10.87
C LEU A 64 -6.50 0.59 12.19
N SER A 65 -5.50 0.01 12.84
CA SER A 65 -5.66 -0.60 14.16
C SER A 65 -5.04 0.32 15.22
N VAL A 66 -5.84 0.67 16.21
CA VAL A 66 -5.36 1.40 17.39
C VAL A 66 -4.73 0.38 18.35
N PRO A 67 -3.51 0.61 18.86
CA PRO A 67 -2.90 -0.31 19.82
C PRO A 67 -3.75 -0.49 21.08
N ASP A 68 -3.75 -1.70 21.62
CA ASP A 68 -4.53 -2.01 22.83
C ASP A 68 -4.17 -1.08 24.00
N GLY A 69 -5.20 -0.58 24.68
CA GLY A 69 -5.07 0.37 25.78
C GLY A 69 -4.94 1.83 25.36
N GLN A 70 -4.71 2.13 24.07
CA GLN A 70 -4.81 3.49 23.55
C GLN A 70 -6.24 3.82 23.12
N LEU A 71 -6.61 5.09 23.24
CA LEU A 71 -7.89 5.64 22.83
C LEU A 71 -7.69 6.54 21.61
N HIS A 72 -8.45 6.29 20.54
CA HIS A 72 -8.42 7.17 19.38
C HIS A 72 -9.06 8.52 19.71
N MET A 73 -8.33 9.61 19.48
CA MET A 73 -8.80 10.97 19.76
C MET A 73 -9.20 11.69 18.47
N GLY A 74 -8.44 11.50 17.39
CA GLY A 74 -8.74 12.11 16.10
C GLY A 74 -7.79 11.68 14.99
N ALA A 75 -8.19 11.99 13.75
CA ALA A 75 -7.37 11.80 12.57
C ALA A 75 -7.46 13.03 11.66
N THR A 76 -6.34 13.43 11.08
CA THR A 76 -6.27 14.55 10.14
C THR A 76 -5.29 14.25 9.00
N TRP A 77 -5.47 14.92 7.87
CA TRP A 77 -4.54 14.83 6.74
C TRP A 77 -3.54 15.97 6.81
N LYS A 78 -2.25 15.63 6.75
CA LYS A 78 -1.17 16.58 6.52
C LYS A 78 -0.48 16.18 5.23
N ASP A 79 -0.67 17.00 4.20
CA ASP A 79 -0.37 16.60 2.83
C ASP A 79 -0.99 15.22 2.57
N ASP A 80 -0.30 14.31 1.89
CA ASP A 80 -0.84 12.99 1.55
C ASP A 80 -0.63 11.94 2.65
N HIS A 81 -0.32 12.38 3.87
CA HIS A 81 -0.14 11.51 5.02
C HIS A 81 -1.29 11.66 6.01
N LEU A 82 -1.87 10.54 6.40
CA LEU A 82 -2.84 10.50 7.49
C LEU A 82 -2.10 10.53 8.81
N TRP A 83 -2.45 11.49 9.65
CA TRP A 83 -1.97 11.63 11.02
C TRP A 83 -3.06 11.18 11.97
N ILE A 84 -2.70 10.34 12.93
CA ILE A 84 -3.57 9.76 13.94
C ILE A 84 -3.09 10.24 15.32
N GLU A 85 -4.02 10.76 16.10
CA GLU A 85 -3.81 11.08 17.51
C GLU A 85 -4.47 10.03 18.39
N ASN A 86 -3.66 9.37 19.21
CA ASN A 86 -4.12 8.40 20.20
C ASN A 86 -3.61 8.78 21.59
N TYR A 87 -4.45 8.62 22.61
CA TYR A 87 -4.11 8.89 24.01
C TYR A 87 -3.94 7.58 24.79
N ASP A 88 -2.84 7.45 25.54
CA ASP A 88 -2.65 6.36 26.51
C ASP A 88 -2.97 6.85 27.94
N PRO A 89 -4.09 6.41 28.54
CA PRO A 89 -4.48 6.84 29.89
C PRO A 89 -3.58 6.28 31.00
N LYS A 90 -2.81 5.20 30.76
CA LYS A 90 -1.93 4.63 31.78
C LYS A 90 -0.68 5.48 31.99
N THR A 91 -0.14 6.02 30.90
CA THR A 91 1.08 6.81 30.92
C THR A 91 0.81 8.32 30.85
N ASN A 92 -0.42 8.72 30.55
CA ASN A 92 -0.84 10.10 30.34
C ASN A 92 -0.05 10.76 29.18
N VAL A 93 0.12 10.03 28.07
CA VAL A 93 0.89 10.46 26.89
C VAL A 93 0.03 10.39 25.64
N CYS A 94 0.13 11.41 24.78
CA CYS A 94 -0.45 11.39 23.43
C CYS A 94 0.60 10.91 22.41
N HIS A 95 0.18 10.00 21.53
CA HIS A 95 0.96 9.50 20.40
C HIS A 95 0.42 10.07 19.09
N PHE A 96 1.32 10.69 18.33
CA PHE A 96 1.06 11.22 16.98
C PHE A 96 1.79 10.34 15.97
N ARG A 97 1.06 9.69 15.08
CA ARG A 97 1.61 8.73 14.09
C ARG A 97 1.02 8.97 12.71
#